data_AF-A0A2T7Q184-F1
#
_entry.id   AF-A0A2T7Q184-F1
#
_cell.length_a   1.000
_cell.length_b   1.000
_cell.length_c   1.000
_cell.angle_alpha   90.00
_cell.angle_beta   90.00
_cell.angle_gamma   90.00
#
_symmetry.space_group_name_H-M   'P 1'
#
loop_
_entity.id
_entity.type
_entity.pdbx_description
1 polymer ?
#
loop_
_entity_poly.entity_id
_entity_poly.type
_entity_poly.pdbx_seq_one_letter_code
_entity_poly.pdbx_strand_id
1 'polypeptide(L)'
;MVEGGWCRYLPALLRLQDHDSREKVMVAMDTLLPDCSSTFRSALPLLRSLQAEYERLSQEEQKEQQGDMYFQGLLATTSGLIQHLSEAREEL
;
A
#
# COMPACT_ATOMS: atom_id res chain seq x y z
N MET A 1 -0.56 -24.00 0.67
CA MET A 1 -1.42 -22.81 0.61
C MET A 1 -1.17 -22.00 1.87
N VAL A 2 -0.86 -20.71 1.75
CA VAL A 2 -0.78 -19.79 2.89
C VAL A 2 -2.23 -19.43 3.24
N GLU A 3 -2.94 -20.39 3.84
CA GLU A 3 -4.41 -20.45 3.85
C GLU A 3 -5.05 -19.30 4.64
N GLY A 4 -5.60 -18.33 3.89
CA GLY A 4 -6.73 -17.45 4.26
C GLY A 4 -6.52 -16.39 5.35
N GLY A 5 -5.62 -16.62 6.33
CA GLY A 5 -5.41 -15.70 7.44
C GLY A 5 -4.78 -14.39 7.00
N TRP A 6 -3.67 -14.47 6.26
CA TRP A 6 -2.88 -13.29 5.89
C TRP A 6 -3.64 -12.30 5.02
N CYS A 7 -4.45 -12.76 4.05
CA CYS A 7 -5.31 -11.87 3.25
C CYS A 7 -6.23 -11.02 4.14
N ARG A 8 -6.73 -11.58 5.23
CA ARG A 8 -7.63 -10.89 6.16
C ARG A 8 -6.89 -9.96 7.11
N TYR A 9 -5.69 -10.31 7.55
CA TYR A 9 -4.94 -9.53 8.54
C TYR A 9 -4.18 -8.35 7.95
N LEU A 10 -3.59 -8.51 6.76
CA LEU A 10 -2.74 -7.48 6.16
C LEU A 10 -3.42 -6.11 6.02
N PRO A 11 -4.67 -6.00 5.53
CA PRO A 11 -5.37 -4.71 5.47
C PRO A 11 -5.50 -4.00 6.81
N ALA A 12 -5.65 -4.74 7.91
CA ALA A 12 -5.77 -4.16 9.23
C ALA A 12 -4.43 -3.62 9.75
N LEU A 13 -3.31 -4.21 9.33
CA LEU A 13 -1.96 -3.79 9.73
C LEU A 13 -1.52 -2.47 9.07
N LEU A 14 -2.17 -2.03 7.98
CA LEU A 14 -1.95 -0.69 7.43
C LEU A 14 -2.30 0.45 8.42
N ARG A 15 -3.07 0.16 9.48
CA ARG A 15 -3.41 1.15 10.52
C ARG A 15 -2.31 1.38 11.57
N LEU A 16 -1.22 0.62 11.51
CA LEU A 16 -0.05 0.89 12.35
C LEU A 16 0.45 2.32 12.09
N GLN A 17 1.08 2.96 13.07
CA GLN A 17 1.52 4.36 12.92
C GLN A 17 2.89 4.49 12.24
N ASP A 18 3.71 3.45 12.38
CA ASP A 18 5.08 3.40 11.88
C ASP A 18 5.14 3.16 10.36
N HIS A 19 5.96 3.93 9.66
CA HIS A 19 6.06 3.88 8.19
C HIS A 19 6.74 2.60 7.69
N ASP A 20 7.79 2.12 8.37
CA ASP A 20 8.48 0.86 8.03
C ASP A 20 7.53 -0.34 8.15
N SER A 21 6.69 -0.36 9.17
CA SER A 21 5.64 -1.38 9.33
C SER A 21 4.61 -1.33 8.19
N ARG A 22 4.14 -0.13 7.81
CA ARG A 22 3.21 0.03 6.69
C ARG A 22 3.84 -0.39 5.37
N GLU A 23 5.11 -0.05 5.15
CA GLU A 23 5.88 -0.48 3.98
C GLU A 23 5.91 -2.01 3.85
N LYS A 24 6.31 -2.70 4.92
CA LYS A 24 6.34 -4.17 4.97
C LYS A 24 4.98 -4.78 4.67
N VAL A 25 3.92 -4.18 5.19
CA VAL A 25 2.54 -4.61 4.91
C VAL A 25 2.18 -4.39 3.43
N MET A 26 2.51 -3.24 2.85
CA MET A 26 2.25 -2.96 1.44
C MET A 26 3.01 -3.91 0.51
N VAL A 27 4.29 -4.19 0.79
CA VAL A 27 5.09 -5.17 0.04
C VAL A 27 4.49 -6.58 0.15
N ALA A 28 4.06 -6.98 1.34
CA ALA A 28 3.37 -8.26 1.52
C ALA A 28 2.02 -8.31 0.78
N MET A 29 1.28 -7.20 0.76
CA MET A 29 0.02 -7.10 0.01
C MET A 29 0.25 -7.20 -1.50
N ASP A 30 1.31 -6.60 -2.04
CA ASP A 30 1.64 -6.71 -3.47
C ASP A 30 2.03 -8.14 -3.84
N THR A 31 2.81 -8.80 -2.98
CA THR A 31 3.22 -10.20 -3.16
C THR A 31 2.03 -11.16 -3.18
N LEU A 32 1.01 -10.89 -2.36
CA LEU A 32 -0.18 -11.75 -2.20
C LEU A 32 -1.36 -11.27 -3.05
N LEU A 33 -1.18 -10.26 -3.89
CA LEU A 33 -2.24 -9.67 -4.70
C LEU A 33 -2.97 -10.68 -5.60
N PRO A 34 -2.28 -11.65 -6.26
CA PRO A 34 -2.95 -12.67 -7.07
C PRO A 34 -3.99 -13.49 -6.30
N ASP A 35 -3.72 -13.79 -5.03
CA ASP A 35 -4.58 -14.64 -4.18
C ASP A 35 -5.56 -13.84 -3.31
N CYS A 36 -5.21 -12.61 -2.94
CA CYS A 36 -5.91 -11.82 -1.93
C CYS A 36 -6.64 -10.57 -2.49
N SER A 37 -6.61 -10.33 -3.80
CA SER A 37 -7.14 -9.09 -4.42
C SER A 37 -8.56 -8.72 -3.95
N SER A 38 -9.48 -9.70 -3.90
CA SER A 38 -10.86 -9.49 -3.47
C SER A 38 -10.96 -8.97 -2.04
N THR A 39 -10.11 -9.48 -1.13
CA THR A 39 -10.06 -9.06 0.27
C THR A 39 -9.36 -7.70 0.40
N PHE A 40 -8.27 -7.48 -0.34
CA PHE A 40 -7.51 -6.24 -0.28
C PHE A 40 -8.25 -5.02 -0.84
N ARG A 41 -9.25 -5.21 -1.70
CA ARG A 41 -10.12 -4.11 -2.15
C ARG A 41 -10.79 -3.35 -1.00
N SER A 42 -11.06 -3.99 0.14
CA SER A 42 -11.61 -3.28 1.31
C SER A 42 -10.62 -2.27 1.92
N ALA A 43 -9.32 -2.39 1.60
CA ALA A 43 -8.27 -1.49 2.04
C ALA A 43 -8.16 -0.23 1.17
N LEU A 44 -8.82 -0.17 0.00
CA LEU A 44 -8.71 0.96 -0.94
C LEU A 44 -8.91 2.34 -0.30
N PRO A 45 -9.91 2.58 0.58
CA PRO A 45 -10.06 3.87 1.24
C PRO A 45 -8.85 4.25 2.10
N LEU A 46 -8.28 3.28 2.82
CA LEU A 46 -7.10 3.48 3.66
C LEU A 46 -5.84 3.68 2.81
N LEU A 47 -5.66 2.90 1.75
CA LEU A 47 -4.56 3.06 0.80
C LEU A 47 -4.57 4.44 0.15
N ARG A 48 -5.75 4.97 -0.23
CA ARG A 48 -5.88 6.34 -0.77
C ARG A 48 -5.53 7.41 0.27
N SER A 49 -5.88 7.19 1.54
CA SER A 49 -5.46 8.08 2.63
C SER A 49 -3.94 8.07 2.79
N LEU A 50 -3.32 6.90 2.75
CA LEU A 50 -1.86 6.75 2.82
C LEU A 50 -1.17 7.36 1.59
N GLN A 51 -1.76 7.23 0.40
CA GLN A 51 -1.25 7.86 -0.82
C GLN A 51 -1.17 9.38 -0.67
N ALA A 52 -2.23 10.01 -0.16
CA ALA A 52 -2.23 11.46 0.08
C ALA A 52 -1.22 11.87 1.17
N GLU A 53 -1.05 11.05 2.20
CA GLU A 53 -0.03 11.25 3.24
C GLU A 53 1.40 11.20 2.65
N TYR A 54 1.71 10.17 1.87
CA TYR A 54 3.02 9.99 1.24
C TYR A 54 3.28 10.98 0.11
N GLU A 55 2.25 11.45 -0.59
CA GLU A 55 2.38 12.55 -1.54
C GLU A 55 2.87 13.82 -0.83
N ARG A 56 2.21 14.21 0.26
CA ARG A 56 2.63 15.38 1.07
C ARG A 56 4.06 15.20 1.59
N LEU A 57 4.39 14.05 2.17
CA LEU A 57 5.71 13.79 2.74
C LEU A 57 6.81 13.75 1.67
N SER A 58 6.53 13.19 0.49
CA SER A 58 7.49 13.19 -0.63
C SER A 58 7.80 14.60 -1.15
N GLN A 59 6.80 15.50 -1.14
CA GLN A 59 7.01 16.90 -1.49
C GLN A 59 7.84 17.64 -0.44
N GLU A 60 7.72 17.27 0.83
CA GLU A 60 8.55 17.80 1.92
C GLU A 60 10.01 17.34 1.78
N GLU A 61 10.25 16.03 1.57
CA GLU A 61 11.59 15.49 1.28
C GLU A 61 12.28 16.20 0.10
N GLN A 62 11.55 16.41 -1.00
CA GLN A 62 12.08 17.08 -2.18
C GLN A 62 12.50 18.53 -1.91
N LYS A 63 11.75 19.24 -1.05
CA LYS A 63 12.07 20.63 -0.67
C LYS A 63 13.29 20.70 0.24
N GLU A 64 13.41 19.76 1.15
CA GLU A 64 14.53 19.70 2.09
C GLU A 64 15.83 19.20 1.44
N GLN A 65 15.75 18.60 0.24
CA GLN A 65 16.88 17.94 -0.45
C GLN A 65 17.61 16.95 0.47
N GLN A 66 16.89 16.43 1.46
CA GLN A 66 17.34 15.53 2.49
C GLN A 66 16.51 14.26 2.36
N GLY A 67 17.19 13.12 2.45
CA GLY A 67 16.56 11.81 2.39
C GLY A 67 16.93 11.02 1.16
N ASP A 68 16.70 9.73 1.29
CA ASP A 68 16.92 8.65 0.32
C ASP A 68 15.72 8.44 -0.61
N MET A 69 14.87 9.48 -0.78
CA MET A 69 13.60 9.41 -1.51
C MET A 69 12.64 8.36 -0.94
N TYR A 70 12.68 8.15 0.38
CA TYR A 70 11.90 7.15 1.08
C TYR A 70 10.39 7.31 0.86
N PHE A 71 9.85 8.52 1.08
CA PHE A 71 8.42 8.75 0.88
C PHE A 71 8.00 8.73 -0.59
N GLN A 72 8.92 9.05 -1.51
CA GLN A 72 8.67 8.83 -2.94
C GLN A 72 8.52 7.34 -3.28
N GLY A 73 9.34 6.48 -2.68
CA GLY A 73 9.22 5.02 -2.79
C GLY A 73 7.88 4.51 -2.24
N LEU A 74 7.47 4.97 -1.05
CA LEU A 74 6.18 4.62 -0.47
C LEU A 74 4.99 5.09 -1.30
N LEU A 75 5.08 6.30 -1.87
CA LEU A 75 4.05 6.82 -2.78
C LEU A 75 3.90 5.93 -4.02
N ALA A 76 5.02 5.51 -4.61
CA ALA A 76 5.02 4.63 -5.79
C ALA A 76 4.38 3.27 -5.47
N THR A 77 4.81 2.62 -4.38
CA THR A 77 4.26 1.34 -3.93
C THR A 77 2.76 1.43 -3.65
N THR A 78 2.33 2.47 -2.93
CA THR A 78 0.90 2.67 -2.61
C THR A 78 0.07 2.91 -3.87
N SER A 79 0.58 3.69 -4.82
CA SER A 79 -0.10 3.99 -6.07
C SER A 79 -0.24 2.75 -6.95
N GLY A 80 0.81 1.92 -7.05
CA GLY A 80 0.78 0.64 -7.77
C GLY A 80 -0.25 -0.32 -7.18
N LEU A 81 -0.29 -0.46 -5.85
CA LEU A 81 -1.32 -1.26 -5.17
C LEU A 81 -2.74 -0.77 -5.46
N ILE A 82 -2.98 0.54 -5.41
CA ILE A 82 -4.29 1.12 -5.72
C ILE A 82 -4.68 0.83 -7.17
N GLN A 83 -3.74 0.96 -8.10
CA GLN A 83 -3.96 0.68 -9.51
C GLN A 83 -4.36 -0.78 -9.72
N HIS A 84 -3.53 -1.73 -9.27
CA HIS A 84 -3.79 -3.17 -9.39
C HIS A 84 -5.15 -3.57 -8.78
N LEU A 85 -5.48 -3.05 -7.59
CA LEU A 85 -6.75 -3.35 -6.92
C LEU A 85 -7.97 -2.70 -7.58
N SER A 86 -7.77 -1.62 -8.35
CA SER A 86 -8.84 -0.94 -9.09
C SER A 86 -9.10 -1.61 -10.45
N GLU A 87 -8.05 -2.07 -11.12
CA GLU A 87 -8.07 -2.64 -12.47
C GLU A 87 -8.51 -4.12 -12.53
N ALA A 88 -8.41 -4.88 -11.44
CA ALA A 88 -8.79 -6.30 -11.40
C ALA A 88 -10.31 -6.58 -11.60
N ARG A 89 -11.07 -5.64 -12.17
CA ARG A 89 -12.52 -5.67 -12.39
C ARG A 89 -12.92 -6.19 -13.78
N GLU A 90 -11.97 -6.63 -14.62
CA GLU A 90 -12.22 -6.99 -16.04
C GLU A 90 -12.03 -8.48 -16.39
N GLU A 91 -12.06 -9.39 -15.41
CA GLU A 91 -12.22 -10.83 -15.72
C GLU A 91 -13.64 -11.29 -15.33
N LEU A 92 -14.59 -11.04 -16.24
CA LEU A 92 -15.93 -11.66 -16.28
C LEU A 92 -16.20 -12.20 -17.68
#